data_AF-A0AAW1WRH1-F1
#
_entry.id   AF-A0AAW1WRH1-F1
#
_cell.length_a   1.000
_cell.length_b   1.000
_cell.length_c   1.000
_cell.angle_alpha   90.00
_cell.angle_beta   90.00
_cell.angle_gamma   90.00
#
_symmetry.space_group_name_H-M   'P 1'
#
loop_
_entity.id
_entity.type
_entity.pdbx_description
1 polymer ?
#
loop_
_entity_poly.entity_id
_entity_poly.type
_entity_poly.pdbx_seq_one_letter_code
_entity_poly.pdbx_strand_id
1 'polypeptide(L)'
;MADWTSDLPQDLIAYIAQRMDLMQDLIAFGLVCKTWSSAATKENVTRVFTHQVPLLCSQIWRTKVLFPASVTTLQKVRCVKKFVLSSSPSLTSDYRVMVSTSYPREFAFWRPKDNEWTKISSALNPREADRRSYDIAYYKGQFYIVERDGRVLVCDIDDPKNAKARVAVTEMTMDPVSMDHFRQFYLVESAGALLLVFRFWGTSRSLGFRVFEVPLSTGNWSDLEEIHSLGNRALFLSFNNSSFSIEPSF
;
A
#
# COMPACT_ATOMS: atom_id res chain seq x y z
N MET A 1 12.46 26.07 29.08
CA MET A 1 12.39 25.43 27.74
C MET A 1 11.14 26.02 27.09
N ALA A 2 11.27 26.73 25.96
CA ALA A 2 10.12 27.42 25.36
C ALA A 2 9.04 26.39 24.98
N ASP A 3 7.77 26.66 25.32
CA ASP A 3 6.67 25.76 25.00
C ASP A 3 6.10 26.12 23.63
N TRP A 4 6.73 25.58 22.59
CA TRP A 4 6.31 25.75 21.20
C TRP A 4 4.88 25.27 20.90
N THR A 5 4.22 24.57 21.84
CA THR A 5 2.86 24.05 21.66
C THR A 5 1.78 25.06 22.06
N SER A 6 2.12 26.06 22.88
CA SER A 6 1.21 27.07 23.41
C SER A 6 1.65 28.52 23.11
N ASP A 7 2.95 28.74 22.83
CA ASP A 7 3.52 30.08 22.59
C ASP A 7 3.52 30.50 21.11
N LEU A 8 3.20 29.62 20.17
CA LEU A 8 3.18 29.96 18.74
C LEU A 8 1.83 30.57 18.31
N PRO A 9 1.84 31.71 17.59
CA PRO A 9 0.64 32.26 16.98
C PRO A 9 -0.05 31.27 16.02
N GLN A 10 -1.38 31.20 16.07
CA GLN A 10 -2.19 30.20 15.35
C GLN A 10 -2.06 30.30 13.82
N ASP A 11 -1.85 31.51 13.31
CA ASP A 11 -1.57 31.83 11.91
C ASP A 11 -0.25 31.21 11.44
N LEU A 12 0.77 31.21 12.30
CA LEU A 12 2.06 30.57 11.99
C LEU A 12 1.95 29.05 11.95
N ILE A 13 1.18 28.45 12.88
CA ILE A 13 0.90 27.01 12.92
C ILE A 13 0.12 26.58 11.67
N ALA A 14 -0.88 27.36 11.27
CA ALA A 14 -1.62 27.13 10.03
C ALA A 14 -0.73 27.24 8.78
N TYR A 15 0.20 28.20 8.75
CA TYR A 15 1.17 28.36 7.67
C TYR A 15 2.15 27.16 7.58
N ILE A 16 2.56 26.60 8.71
CA ILE A 16 3.41 25.40 8.76
C ILE A 16 2.64 24.18 8.24
N ALA A 17 1.38 23.98 8.66
CA ALA A 17 0.51 22.94 8.12
C ALA A 17 0.33 23.10 6.60
N GLN A 18 0.29 24.35 6.13
CA GLN A 18 0.25 24.72 4.72
C GLN A 18 1.59 24.56 3.97
N ARG A 19 2.67 24.12 4.60
CA ARG A 19 3.93 23.83 3.90
C ARG A 19 4.25 22.33 3.86
N MET A 20 3.35 21.50 4.38
CA MET A 20 3.49 20.04 4.37
C MET A 20 2.90 19.45 3.09
N ASP A 21 3.73 18.73 2.35
CA ASP A 21 3.37 18.14 1.05
C ASP A 21 2.95 16.66 1.16
N LEU A 22 3.18 16.04 2.32
CA LEU A 22 2.86 14.63 2.56
C LEU A 22 1.75 14.51 3.61
N MET A 23 0.74 13.69 3.29
CA MET A 23 -0.38 13.43 4.21
C MET A 23 0.11 12.85 5.55
N GLN A 24 1.16 12.03 5.53
CA GLN A 24 1.75 11.45 6.74
C GLN A 24 2.30 12.53 7.68
N ASP A 25 2.93 13.58 7.13
CA ASP A 25 3.49 14.67 7.92
C ASP A 25 2.37 15.54 8.49
N LEU A 26 1.31 15.79 7.71
CA LEU A 26 0.14 16.55 8.18
C LEU A 26 -0.65 15.81 9.27
N ILE A 27 -0.75 14.47 9.18
CA ILE A 27 -1.35 13.63 10.22
C ILE A 27 -0.49 13.67 11.48
N ALA A 28 0.83 13.48 11.36
CA ALA A 28 1.74 13.53 12.51
C ALA A 28 1.69 14.91 13.18
N PHE A 29 1.65 15.99 12.39
CA PHE A 29 1.47 17.36 12.84
C PHE A 29 0.16 17.55 13.63
N GLY A 30 -0.96 17.03 13.12
CA GLY A 30 -2.26 17.13 13.78
C GLY A 30 -2.40 16.30 15.07
N LEU A 31 -1.45 15.40 15.35
CA LEU A 31 -1.45 14.55 16.55
C LEU A 31 -0.60 15.11 17.71
N VAL A 32 0.09 16.24 17.53
CA VAL A 32 0.98 16.84 18.55
C VAL A 32 0.19 17.39 19.75
N CYS A 33 -0.77 18.28 19.50
CA CYS A 33 -1.65 18.85 20.53
C CYS A 33 -2.93 19.39 19.89
N LYS A 34 -3.90 19.83 20.70
CA LYS A 34 -5.20 20.33 20.22
C LYS A 34 -5.05 21.53 19.25
N THR A 35 -4.08 22.40 19.50
CA THR A 35 -3.79 23.61 18.70
C THR A 35 -3.28 23.28 17.30
N TRP A 36 -2.46 22.24 17.17
CA TRP A 36 -1.92 21.77 15.89
C TRP A 36 -2.94 20.90 15.15
N SER A 37 -3.73 20.12 15.91
CA SER A 37 -4.87 19.37 15.39
C SER A 37 -5.90 20.30 14.73
N SER A 38 -6.20 21.45 15.32
CA SER A 38 -7.14 22.42 14.74
C SER A 38 -6.59 23.09 13.47
N ALA A 39 -5.27 23.15 13.30
CA ALA A 39 -4.62 23.63 12.08
C ALA A 39 -4.49 22.56 10.97
N ALA A 40 -4.59 21.27 11.31
CA ALA A 40 -4.66 20.16 10.35
C ALA A 40 -6.07 20.01 9.74
N THR A 41 -6.60 21.11 9.19
CA THR A 41 -7.98 21.22 8.72
C THR A 41 -8.24 20.36 7.49
N LYS A 42 -9.54 20.07 7.25
CA LYS A 42 -10.01 19.42 6.02
C LYS A 42 -9.54 20.15 4.77
N GLU A 43 -9.37 21.47 4.82
CA GLU A 43 -8.86 22.28 3.70
C GLU A 43 -7.38 22.02 3.43
N ASN A 44 -6.53 21.98 4.47
CA ASN A 44 -5.11 21.62 4.33
C ASN A 44 -4.93 20.17 3.85
N VAL A 45 -5.78 19.27 4.34
CA VAL A 45 -5.85 17.87 3.88
C VAL A 45 -6.29 17.83 2.40
N THR A 46 -7.37 18.54 2.04
CA THR A 46 -7.88 18.62 0.66
C THR A 46 -6.84 19.24 -0.27
N ARG A 47 -6.02 20.17 0.20
CA ARG A 47 -4.93 20.78 -0.57
C ARG A 47 -3.77 19.82 -0.86
N VAL A 48 -3.41 18.96 0.10
CA VAL A 48 -2.51 17.82 -0.14
C VAL A 48 -3.11 16.89 -1.21
N PHE A 49 -4.43 16.73 -1.20
CA PHE A 49 -5.16 15.94 -2.19
C PHE A 49 -5.41 16.64 -3.54
N THR A 50 -5.54 17.96 -3.61
CA THR A 50 -5.74 18.70 -4.88
C THR A 50 -4.49 18.68 -5.74
N HIS A 51 -3.31 18.50 -5.14
CA HIS A 51 -2.08 18.18 -5.85
C HIS A 51 -1.94 16.69 -6.23
N GLN A 52 -2.82 15.79 -5.76
CA GLN A 52 -2.68 14.32 -5.92
C GLN A 52 -3.99 13.55 -6.27
N VAL A 53 -4.96 14.18 -6.96
CA VAL A 53 -6.14 13.57 -7.68
C VAL A 53 -7.45 13.41 -6.83
N PRO A 54 -8.66 13.54 -7.44
CA PRO A 54 -9.87 14.06 -6.77
C PRO A 54 -10.83 13.05 -6.12
N LEU A 55 -11.47 13.54 -5.05
CA LEU A 55 -12.83 13.28 -4.51
C LEU A 55 -13.47 11.89 -4.70
N LEU A 56 -13.06 10.90 -3.90
CA LEU A 56 -13.91 9.75 -3.54
C LEU A 56 -13.75 9.31 -2.06
N CYS A 57 -13.53 10.26 -1.16
CA CYS A 57 -13.22 9.98 0.25
C CYS A 57 -14.39 10.17 1.24
N SER A 58 -15.63 10.36 0.79
CA SER A 58 -16.73 10.70 1.72
C SER A 58 -17.45 9.49 2.35
N GLN A 59 -17.38 8.29 1.75
CA GLN A 59 -18.15 7.12 2.24
C GLN A 59 -17.36 6.20 3.20
N ILE A 60 -16.03 6.24 3.20
CA ILE A 60 -15.19 5.33 4.01
C ILE A 60 -15.18 5.71 5.51
N TRP A 61 -15.53 6.94 5.87
CA TRP A 61 -15.53 7.42 7.27
C TRP A 61 -16.67 6.85 8.14
N ARG A 62 -17.65 6.16 7.57
CA ARG A 62 -18.81 5.65 8.33
C ARG A 62 -18.61 4.24 8.91
N THR A 63 -17.64 3.48 8.42
CA THR A 63 -17.31 2.16 9.01
C THR A 63 -16.06 2.30 9.86
N LYS A 64 -16.24 2.52 11.16
CA LYS A 64 -15.13 2.40 12.12
C LYS A 64 -14.67 0.94 12.15
N VAL A 65 -13.68 0.58 11.33
CA VAL A 65 -12.86 -0.62 11.60
C VAL A 65 -12.01 -0.27 12.83
N LEU A 66 -12.54 -0.56 14.01
CA LEU A 66 -11.82 -0.35 15.27
C LEU A 66 -10.71 -1.40 15.34
N PHE A 67 -9.46 -0.96 15.20
CA PHE A 67 -8.29 -1.76 15.51
C PHE A 67 -8.31 -2.08 17.02
N PRO A 68 -8.10 -3.34 17.45
CA PRO A 68 -8.05 -3.68 18.86
C PRO A 68 -6.98 -2.88 19.62
N ALA A 69 -7.28 -2.53 20.87
CA ALA A 69 -6.60 -1.54 21.69
C ALA A 69 -5.18 -1.92 22.20
N SER A 70 -4.51 -2.90 21.61
CA SER A 70 -3.14 -3.31 21.93
C SER A 70 -2.08 -2.72 20.99
N VAL A 71 -2.31 -1.48 20.50
CA VAL A 71 -1.31 -0.67 19.78
C VAL A 71 -0.25 -0.09 20.73
N THR A 72 -0.16 -0.58 21.97
CA THR A 72 0.82 -0.13 22.97
C THR A 72 2.22 -0.73 22.80
N THR A 73 2.44 -1.64 21.85
CA THR A 73 3.80 -2.13 21.48
C THR A 73 4.28 -1.61 20.11
N LEU A 74 3.61 -0.58 19.55
CA LEU A 74 3.94 0.01 18.24
C LEU A 74 4.49 1.45 18.33
N GLN A 75 5.18 1.78 19.44
CA GLN A 75 5.69 3.14 19.74
C GLN A 75 7.01 3.55 19.04
N LYS A 76 7.34 2.94 17.89
CA LYS A 76 8.34 3.50 16.95
C LYS A 76 7.72 3.46 15.55
N VAL A 77 7.01 4.54 15.22
CA VAL A 77 6.26 4.88 13.99
C VAL A 77 6.32 3.82 12.87
N ARG A 78 5.42 2.84 12.94
CA ARG A 78 5.06 2.01 11.76
C ARG A 78 3.84 2.63 11.10
N CYS A 79 4.00 3.35 9.99
CA CYS A 79 2.85 3.80 9.20
C CYS A 79 2.40 2.66 8.28
N VAL A 80 1.13 2.23 8.39
CA VAL A 80 0.55 1.26 7.46
C VAL A 80 0.43 1.92 6.09
N LYS A 81 1.05 1.32 5.07
CA LYS A 81 1.01 1.79 3.67
C LYS A 81 -0.23 1.27 2.94
N LYS A 82 -0.51 -0.02 3.07
CA LYS A 82 -1.69 -0.69 2.49
C LYS A 82 -2.18 -1.77 3.44
N PHE A 83 -3.48 -2.04 3.39
CA PHE A 83 -4.06 -3.25 3.96
C PHE A 83 -4.95 -3.94 2.92
N VAL A 84 -5.09 -5.26 3.06
CA VAL A 84 -5.99 -6.06 2.22
C VAL A 84 -6.72 -7.07 3.10
N LEU A 85 -7.98 -7.34 2.74
CA LEU A 85 -8.85 -8.28 3.43
C LEU A 85 -9.01 -9.55 2.60
N SER A 86 -9.04 -10.71 3.26
CA SER A 86 -9.41 -11.97 2.59
C SER A 86 -10.90 -12.08 2.29
N SER A 87 -11.73 -11.39 3.07
CA SER A 87 -13.18 -11.32 2.89
C SER A 87 -13.74 -10.09 3.60
N SER A 88 -14.96 -9.70 3.24
CA SER A 88 -15.63 -8.59 3.91
C SER A 88 -15.97 -8.97 5.36
N PRO A 89 -15.61 -8.14 6.35
CA PRO A 89 -16.02 -8.32 7.74
C PRO A 89 -17.54 -8.28 7.96
N SER A 90 -18.30 -7.77 6.99
CA SER A 90 -19.77 -7.80 7.01
C SER A 90 -20.36 -9.14 6.58
N LEU A 91 -19.59 -9.99 5.90
CA LEU A 91 -20.05 -11.27 5.34
C LEU A 91 -19.64 -12.47 6.20
N THR A 92 -18.47 -12.40 6.83
CA THR A 92 -17.92 -13.51 7.61
C THR A 92 -17.12 -12.98 8.79
N SER A 93 -17.13 -13.72 9.90
CA SER A 93 -16.21 -13.52 11.02
C SER A 93 -14.85 -14.20 10.80
N ASP A 94 -14.74 -15.06 9.79
CA ASP A 94 -13.49 -15.72 9.38
C ASP A 94 -12.89 -14.97 8.19
N TYR A 95 -12.33 -13.79 8.49
CA TYR A 95 -11.54 -13.02 7.55
C TYR A 95 -10.12 -12.84 8.09
N ARG A 96 -9.19 -12.48 7.22
CA ARG A 96 -7.80 -12.21 7.55
C ARG A 96 -7.47 -10.83 7.03
N VAL A 97 -6.66 -10.09 7.78
CA VAL A 97 -6.15 -8.77 7.39
C VAL A 97 -4.67 -8.93 7.14
N MET A 98 -4.18 -8.49 5.99
CA MET A 98 -2.75 -8.32 5.75
C MET A 98 -2.43 -6.84 5.63
N VAL A 99 -1.31 -6.42 6.22
CA VAL A 99 -0.82 -5.04 6.17
C VAL A 99 0.61 -5.00 5.65
N SER A 100 0.94 -3.91 4.96
CA SER A 100 2.31 -3.52 4.64
C SER A 100 2.66 -2.23 5.38
N THR A 101 3.86 -2.17 5.98
CA THR A 101 4.32 -0.99 6.74
C THR A 101 5.40 -0.19 6.01
N SER A 102 5.49 1.10 6.30
CA SER A 102 6.44 2.03 5.69
C SER A 102 7.86 1.88 6.23
N TYR A 103 8.01 1.70 7.55
CA TYR A 103 9.29 1.56 8.23
C TYR A 103 9.13 0.89 9.62
N PRO A 104 9.86 -0.21 9.91
CA PRO A 104 10.54 -1.05 8.93
C PRO A 104 9.52 -1.57 7.89
N ARG A 105 9.99 -1.89 6.68
CA ARG A 105 9.13 -2.53 5.67
C ARG A 105 8.89 -3.96 6.11
N GLU A 106 7.72 -4.19 6.67
CA GLU A 106 7.30 -5.50 7.14
C GLU A 106 5.90 -5.78 6.58
N PHE A 107 5.62 -7.08 6.43
CA PHE A 107 4.28 -7.58 6.22
C PHE A 107 3.85 -8.30 7.48
N ALA A 108 2.60 -8.08 7.86
CA ALA A 108 2.01 -8.79 8.96
C ALA A 108 0.57 -9.13 8.62
N PHE A 109 0.08 -10.21 9.23
CA PHE A 109 -1.32 -10.56 9.16
C PHE A 109 -1.93 -10.68 10.54
N TRP A 110 -3.25 -10.56 10.57
CA TRP A 110 -4.06 -10.68 11.77
C TRP A 110 -5.39 -11.35 11.42
N ARG A 111 -5.90 -12.17 12.33
CA ARG A 111 -7.22 -12.79 12.24
C ARG A 111 -8.08 -12.31 13.41
N PRO A 112 -9.40 -12.25 13.24
CA PRO A 112 -10.33 -12.07 14.34
C PRO A 112 -10.01 -13.00 15.50
N LYS A 113 -9.91 -12.42 16.70
CA LYS A 113 -9.53 -13.07 17.97
C LYS A 113 -8.02 -13.29 18.18
N ASP A 114 -7.16 -12.97 17.22
CA ASP A 114 -5.72 -12.91 17.48
C ASP A 114 -5.42 -11.71 18.40
N ASN A 115 -4.59 -11.93 19.43
CA ASN A 115 -4.19 -10.88 20.36
C ASN A 115 -3.09 -9.95 19.81
N GLU A 116 -2.33 -10.46 18.83
CA GLU A 116 -1.17 -9.79 18.24
C GLU A 116 -1.10 -10.02 16.72
N TRP A 117 -0.36 -9.15 16.04
CA TRP A 117 -0.07 -9.29 14.62
C TRP A 117 1.04 -10.32 14.41
N THR A 118 0.84 -11.25 13.49
CA THR A 118 1.87 -12.22 13.12
C THR A 118 2.67 -11.66 11.95
N LYS A 119 4.00 -11.52 12.12
CA LYS A 119 4.90 -11.06 11.06
C LYS A 119 5.12 -12.15 10.02
N ILE A 120 5.16 -11.75 8.76
CA ILE A 120 5.57 -12.63 7.66
C ILE A 120 7.07 -12.48 7.48
N SER A 121 7.80 -13.59 7.63
CA SER A 121 9.20 -13.65 7.22
C SER A 121 9.29 -13.66 5.69
N SER A 122 10.07 -12.74 5.11
CA SER A 122 10.44 -12.82 3.69
C SER A 122 11.54 -13.86 3.51
N ALA A 123 11.56 -14.54 2.36
CA ALA A 123 12.61 -15.47 1.98
C ALA A 123 13.98 -14.79 1.72
N LEU A 124 14.04 -13.45 1.69
CA LEU A 124 15.25 -12.71 1.34
C LEU A 124 16.04 -12.19 2.54
N ASN A 125 17.34 -11.98 2.30
CA ASN A 125 18.28 -11.49 3.30
C ASN A 125 17.93 -10.06 3.76
N PRO A 126 17.93 -9.78 5.08
CA PRO A 126 17.65 -8.45 5.63
C PRO A 126 18.56 -7.33 5.12
N ARG A 127 19.73 -7.68 4.58
CA ARG A 127 20.72 -6.72 4.04
C ARG A 127 20.34 -6.17 2.66
N GLU A 128 19.38 -6.79 1.97
CA GLU A 128 18.85 -6.34 0.66
C GLU A 128 17.55 -5.52 0.80
N ALA A 129 17.09 -5.28 2.03
CA ALA A 129 15.80 -4.66 2.33
C ALA A 129 15.72 -3.14 2.07
N ASP A 130 16.83 -2.49 1.69
CA ASP A 130 16.87 -1.06 1.41
C ASP A 130 16.67 -0.74 -0.08
N ARG A 131 15.43 -0.33 -0.44
CA ARG A 131 15.01 0.72 -1.42
C ARG A 131 13.86 0.34 -2.38
N ARG A 132 12.61 0.67 -1.98
CA ARG A 132 11.35 0.87 -2.79
C ARG A 132 10.78 -0.38 -3.50
N SER A 133 9.53 -0.47 -3.99
CA SER A 133 8.20 -0.37 -3.34
C SER A 133 7.56 -1.76 -3.45
N TYR A 134 6.83 -2.21 -2.43
CA TYR A 134 6.15 -3.51 -2.42
C TYR A 134 4.65 -3.31 -2.29
N ASP A 135 3.86 -4.10 -3.02
CA ASP A 135 2.41 -4.08 -2.98
C ASP A 135 1.86 -5.43 -2.51
N ILE A 136 0.64 -5.42 -1.96
CA ILE A 136 -0.06 -6.62 -1.49
C ILE A 136 -1.44 -6.73 -2.16
N ALA A 137 -1.87 -7.96 -2.39
CA ALA A 137 -3.20 -8.29 -2.87
C ALA A 137 -3.70 -9.60 -2.25
N TYR A 138 -5.02 -9.77 -2.24
CA TYR A 138 -5.66 -11.04 -1.94
C TYR A 138 -6.32 -11.54 -3.21
N TYR A 139 -6.05 -12.78 -3.56
CA TYR A 139 -6.51 -13.37 -4.80
C TYR A 139 -6.71 -14.87 -4.64
N LYS A 140 -7.87 -15.38 -5.05
CA LYS A 140 -8.23 -16.81 -5.07
C LYS A 140 -7.75 -17.58 -3.82
N GLY A 141 -8.11 -17.08 -2.63
CA GLY A 141 -7.83 -17.75 -1.37
C GLY A 141 -6.53 -17.36 -0.68
N GLN A 142 -5.60 -16.69 -1.37
CA GLN A 142 -4.24 -16.46 -0.89
C GLN A 142 -3.84 -14.99 -0.91
N PHE A 143 -2.89 -14.63 -0.04
CA PHE A 143 -2.26 -13.32 -0.06
C PHE A 143 -0.98 -13.36 -0.88
N TYR A 144 -0.83 -12.36 -1.74
CA TYR A 144 0.32 -12.18 -2.60
C TYR A 144 1.04 -10.87 -2.27
N ILE A 145 2.36 -10.91 -2.40
CA ILE A 145 3.26 -9.77 -2.27
C ILE A 145 4.00 -9.63 -3.59
N VAL A 146 4.18 -8.41 -4.08
CA VAL A 146 5.11 -8.12 -5.19
C VAL A 146 6.34 -7.38 -4.69
N GLU A 147 7.49 -7.81 -5.17
CA GLU A 147 8.80 -7.22 -4.88
C GLU A 147 9.27 -6.24 -5.95
N ARG A 148 10.36 -5.52 -5.66
CA ARG A 148 10.88 -4.43 -6.52
C ARG A 148 11.37 -4.91 -7.89
N ASP A 149 11.78 -6.16 -7.99
CA ASP A 149 12.22 -6.80 -9.24
C ASP A 149 11.06 -7.52 -9.97
N GLY A 150 9.83 -7.36 -9.49
CA GLY A 150 8.65 -8.02 -10.05
C GLY A 150 8.48 -9.46 -9.57
N ARG A 151 9.31 -9.99 -8.66
CA ARG A 151 9.01 -11.28 -8.02
C ARG A 151 7.66 -11.22 -7.32
N VAL A 152 6.88 -12.28 -7.47
CA VAL A 152 5.62 -12.42 -6.74
C VAL A 152 5.79 -13.53 -5.72
N LEU A 153 5.51 -13.21 -4.46
CA LEU A 153 5.51 -14.15 -3.36
C LEU A 153 4.08 -14.48 -2.97
N VAL A 154 3.87 -15.73 -2.55
CA VAL A 154 2.64 -16.16 -1.91
C VAL A 154 2.90 -16.40 -0.42
N CYS A 155 1.96 -15.98 0.42
CA CYS A 155 2.10 -16.05 1.87
C CYS A 155 1.50 -17.34 2.42
N ASP A 156 2.34 -18.18 3.02
CA ASP A 156 1.93 -19.34 3.80
C ASP A 156 1.62 -18.86 5.23
N ILE A 157 0.33 -18.74 5.57
CA ILE A 157 -0.14 -18.14 6.84
C ILE A 157 -1.01 -19.06 7.70
N ASP A 158 -1.12 -20.33 7.32
CA ASP A 158 -2.00 -21.28 8.02
C ASP A 158 -1.43 -21.69 9.39
N ASP A 159 -0.10 -21.73 9.52
CA ASP A 159 0.60 -21.82 10.81
C ASP A 159 1.24 -20.48 11.17
N PRO A 160 0.67 -19.72 12.13
CA PRO A 160 1.22 -18.43 12.56
C PRO A 160 2.67 -18.50 13.04
N LYS A 161 3.10 -19.63 13.64
CA LYS A 161 4.48 -19.77 14.14
C LYS A 161 5.51 -19.89 13.03
N ASN A 162 5.07 -20.34 11.86
CA ASN A 162 5.91 -20.60 10.69
C ASN A 162 5.50 -19.71 9.50
N ALA A 163 4.82 -18.59 9.76
CA ALA A 163 4.30 -17.73 8.73
C ALA A 163 5.42 -17.11 7.89
N LYS A 164 5.36 -17.35 6.58
CA LYS A 164 6.43 -16.98 5.64
C LYS A 164 5.88 -16.71 4.26
N ALA A 165 6.63 -15.94 3.48
CA ALA A 165 6.39 -15.77 2.07
C ALA A 165 7.35 -16.67 1.27
N ARG A 166 6.84 -17.35 0.24
CA ARG A 166 7.64 -18.15 -0.69
C ARG A 166 7.45 -17.63 -2.11
N VAL A 167 8.46 -17.82 -2.95
CA VAL A 167 8.42 -17.41 -4.36
C VAL A 167 7.32 -18.18 -5.09
N ALA A 168 6.40 -17.45 -5.72
CA ALA A 168 5.39 -17.96 -6.63
C ALA A 168 5.76 -17.66 -8.09
N VAL A 169 6.35 -16.50 -8.34
CA VAL A 169 6.90 -16.08 -9.64
C VAL A 169 8.28 -15.48 -9.44
N THR A 170 9.23 -15.89 -10.27
CA THR A 170 10.61 -15.38 -10.29
C THR A 170 10.69 -13.92 -10.72
N GLU A 171 11.89 -13.34 -10.70
CA GLU A 171 12.09 -11.94 -11.05
C GLU A 171 11.83 -11.67 -12.53
N MET A 172 11.35 -10.47 -12.82
CA MET A 172 11.12 -10.03 -14.20
C MET A 172 12.46 -9.64 -14.83
N THR A 173 12.74 -10.19 -16.01
CA THR A 173 13.89 -9.73 -16.82
C THR A 173 13.61 -8.31 -17.31
N MET A 174 14.32 -7.34 -16.74
CA MET A 174 14.19 -5.93 -17.08
C MET A 174 15.40 -5.47 -17.91
N ASP A 175 15.15 -4.67 -18.95
CA ASP A 175 16.23 -4.03 -19.71
C ASP A 175 17.09 -3.14 -18.78
N PRO A 176 18.43 -3.28 -18.76
CA PRO A 176 19.33 -2.45 -17.96
C PRO A 176 19.10 -0.94 -18.11
N VAL A 177 18.71 -0.45 -19.29
CA VAL A 177 18.47 0.98 -19.56
C VAL A 177 17.26 1.50 -18.76
N SER A 178 16.32 0.61 -18.41
CA SER A 178 15.16 0.95 -17.60
C SER A 178 15.44 1.00 -16.08
N MET A 179 16.68 0.72 -15.64
CA MET A 179 17.03 0.59 -14.20
C MET A 179 17.22 1.90 -13.45
N ASP A 180 17.47 3.02 -14.15
CA ASP A 180 17.81 4.30 -13.53
C ASP A 180 16.59 5.15 -13.07
N HIS A 181 15.38 4.69 -13.37
CA HIS A 181 14.16 5.49 -13.22
C HIS A 181 13.24 5.00 -12.09
N PHE A 182 12.34 5.86 -11.62
CA PHE A 182 11.31 5.50 -10.62
C PHE A 182 10.46 4.34 -11.14
N ARG A 183 10.35 3.27 -10.32
CA ARG A 183 9.60 2.05 -10.59
C ARG A 183 8.59 1.79 -9.48
N GLN A 184 7.39 1.37 -9.86
CA GLN A 184 6.35 0.99 -8.93
C GLN A 184 5.56 -0.19 -9.50
N PHE A 185 5.41 -1.24 -8.70
CA PHE A 185 4.56 -2.37 -9.00
C PHE A 185 3.27 -2.29 -8.20
N TYR A 186 2.18 -2.74 -8.82
CA TYR A 186 0.87 -2.88 -8.20
C TYR A 186 0.35 -4.27 -8.50
N LEU A 187 -0.23 -4.92 -7.48
CA LEU A 187 -1.06 -6.11 -7.68
C LEU A 187 -2.52 -5.69 -7.67
N VAL A 188 -3.27 -6.09 -8.70
CA VAL A 188 -4.67 -5.72 -8.87
C VAL A 188 -5.46 -6.94 -9.31
N GLU A 189 -6.47 -7.32 -8.54
CA GLU A 189 -7.46 -8.28 -9.02
C GLU A 189 -8.40 -7.56 -10.01
N SER A 190 -8.62 -8.18 -11.17
CA SER A 190 -9.47 -7.65 -12.23
C SER A 190 -10.05 -8.78 -13.07
N ALA A 191 -11.38 -8.91 -13.07
CA ALA A 191 -12.13 -9.93 -13.80
C ALA A 191 -11.62 -11.37 -13.58
N GLY A 192 -11.31 -11.72 -12.32
CA GLY A 192 -10.89 -13.06 -11.95
C GLY A 192 -9.44 -13.42 -12.29
N ALA A 193 -8.66 -12.44 -12.79
CA ALA A 193 -7.22 -12.53 -12.99
C ALA A 193 -6.49 -11.65 -11.96
N LEU A 194 -5.27 -12.08 -11.58
CA LEU A 194 -4.36 -11.25 -10.81
C LEU A 194 -3.43 -10.54 -11.80
N LEU A 195 -3.49 -9.22 -11.82
CA LEU A 195 -2.67 -8.40 -12.70
C LEU A 195 -1.52 -7.77 -11.92
N LEU A 196 -0.35 -7.72 -12.56
CA LEU A 196 0.76 -6.89 -12.16
C LEU A 196 0.82 -5.67 -13.07
N VAL A 197 0.67 -4.48 -12.49
CA VAL A 197 0.87 -3.22 -13.22
C VAL A 197 2.24 -2.66 -12.87
N PHE A 198 3.09 -2.57 -13.90
CA PHE A 198 4.39 -1.95 -13.82
C PHE A 198 4.30 -0.49 -14.27
N ARG A 199 4.49 0.42 -13.33
CA ARG A 199 4.56 1.86 -13.57
C ARG A 199 6.01 2.33 -13.55
N PHE A 200 6.42 3.03 -14.60
CA PHE A 200 7.79 3.51 -14.75
C PHE A 200 7.86 4.89 -15.39
N TRP A 201 9.00 5.56 -15.22
CA TRP A 201 9.34 6.77 -15.97
C TRP A 201 10.30 6.39 -17.09
N GLY A 202 9.95 6.70 -18.33
CA GLY A 202 10.80 6.47 -19.49
C GLY A 202 11.94 7.49 -19.59
N THR A 203 12.87 7.24 -20.51
CA THR A 203 14.03 8.10 -20.81
C THR A 203 13.64 9.52 -21.22
N SER A 204 12.47 9.68 -21.86
CA SER A 204 11.88 10.98 -22.22
C SER A 204 11.14 11.68 -21.07
N ARG A 205 11.23 11.17 -19.83
CA ARG A 205 10.42 11.56 -18.67
C ARG A 205 8.90 11.35 -18.85
N SER A 206 8.48 10.57 -19.83
CA SER A 206 7.08 10.16 -19.96
C SER A 206 6.74 9.09 -18.92
N LEU A 207 5.58 9.23 -18.28
CA LEU A 207 5.05 8.18 -17.42
C LEU A 207 4.50 7.03 -18.28
N GLY A 208 5.02 5.83 -18.07
CA GLY A 208 4.63 4.62 -18.78
C GLY A 208 4.01 3.58 -17.85
N PHE A 209 3.20 2.71 -18.44
CA PHE A 209 2.59 1.56 -17.78
C PHE A 209 2.71 0.33 -18.67
N ARG A 210 3.09 -0.81 -18.08
CA ARG A 210 2.93 -2.15 -18.65
C ARG A 210 2.07 -2.96 -17.71
N VAL A 211 1.23 -3.82 -18.26
CA VAL A 211 0.30 -4.65 -17.47
C VAL A 211 0.56 -6.09 -17.85
N PHE A 212 0.65 -6.97 -16.86
CA PHE A 212 0.86 -8.40 -17.07
C PHE A 212 -0.17 -9.18 -16.28
N GLU A 213 -0.67 -10.29 -16.83
CA GLU A 213 -1.25 -11.33 -15.98
C GLU A 213 -0.14 -11.99 -15.16
N VAL A 214 -0.37 -12.24 -13.88
CA VAL A 214 0.65 -12.89 -13.03
C VAL A 214 0.70 -14.38 -13.39
N PRO A 215 1.83 -14.91 -13.87
CA PRO A 215 1.93 -16.28 -14.38
C PRO A 215 2.11 -17.30 -13.26
N LEU A 216 1.10 -17.44 -12.40
CA LEU A 216 1.13 -18.31 -11.23
C LEU A 216 1.27 -19.81 -11.58
N SER A 217 0.94 -20.20 -12.82
CA SER A 217 1.04 -21.58 -13.31
C SER A 217 2.45 -21.96 -13.74
N THR A 218 3.18 -21.05 -14.38
CA THR A 218 4.54 -21.31 -14.91
C THR A 218 5.63 -20.84 -13.94
N GLY A 219 5.32 -19.85 -13.10
CA GLY A 219 6.25 -19.27 -12.14
C GLY A 219 7.35 -18.39 -12.76
N ASN A 220 7.28 -18.09 -14.07
CA ASN A 220 8.25 -17.24 -14.75
C ASN A 220 7.55 -16.24 -15.67
N TRP A 221 8.07 -15.01 -15.69
CA TRP A 221 7.59 -13.97 -16.59
C TRP A 221 7.91 -14.29 -18.05
N SER A 222 6.99 -13.94 -18.94
CA SER A 222 7.21 -13.95 -20.38
C SER A 222 6.45 -12.78 -21.01
N ASP A 223 6.90 -12.30 -22.17
CA ASP A 223 6.22 -11.23 -22.90
C ASP A 223 4.81 -11.64 -23.36
N LEU A 224 4.50 -12.95 -23.40
CA LEU A 224 3.17 -13.46 -23.73
C LEU A 224 2.10 -13.10 -22.68
N GLU A 225 2.52 -12.82 -21.44
CA GLU A 225 1.63 -12.43 -20.35
C GLU A 225 1.31 -10.93 -20.36
N GLU A 226 1.93 -10.14 -21.25
CA GLU A 226 1.67 -8.71 -21.35
C GLU A 226 0.28 -8.44 -21.96
N ILE A 227 -0.51 -7.66 -21.21
CA ILE A 227 -1.86 -7.28 -21.59
C ILE A 227 -1.82 -5.90 -22.23
N HIS A 228 -2.18 -5.84 -23.52
CA HIS A 228 -2.28 -4.59 -24.26
C HIS A 228 -3.69 -3.98 -24.28
N SER A 229 -4.70 -4.71 -23.77
CA SER A 229 -6.08 -4.22 -23.67
C SER A 229 -6.76 -4.71 -22.40
N LEU A 230 -7.33 -3.76 -21.65
CA LEU A 230 -8.16 -4.06 -20.48
C LEU A 230 -9.63 -4.28 -20.86
N GLY A 231 -9.99 -4.17 -22.15
CA GLY A 231 -11.38 -4.22 -22.59
C GLY A 231 -12.18 -3.03 -22.04
N ASN A 232 -13.35 -3.29 -21.48
CA ASN A 232 -14.22 -2.32 -20.81
C ASN A 232 -13.75 -1.94 -19.38
N ARG A 233 -12.66 -2.53 -18.89
CA ARG A 233 -12.19 -2.33 -17.51
C ARG A 233 -11.26 -1.13 -17.38
N ALA A 234 -11.29 -0.49 -16.21
CA ALA A 234 -10.36 0.56 -15.81
C ALA A 234 -9.56 0.13 -14.58
N LEU A 235 -8.29 0.54 -14.51
CA LEU A 235 -7.42 0.38 -13.35
C LEU A 235 -7.12 1.74 -12.73
N PHE A 236 -7.30 1.86 -11.42
CA PHE A 236 -7.01 3.07 -10.65
C PHE A 236 -5.79 2.81 -9.79
N LEU A 237 -4.75 3.64 -9.94
CA LEU A 237 -3.44 3.44 -9.30
C LEU A 237 -3.00 4.73 -8.59
N SER A 238 -2.73 4.63 -7.30
CA SER A 238 -2.25 5.74 -6.47
C SER A 238 -0.74 5.69 -6.26
N PHE A 239 -0.10 6.84 -6.11
CA PHE A 239 1.30 6.93 -5.69
C PHE A 239 1.56 6.30 -4.30
N ASN A 240 0.53 6.14 -3.46
CA ASN A 240 0.65 5.57 -2.12
C ASN A 240 0.35 4.05 -2.07
N ASN A 241 0.57 3.32 -3.17
CA ASN A 241 0.33 1.87 -3.30
C ASN A 241 -1.15 1.44 -3.12
N SER A 242 -2.11 2.36 -3.26
CA SER A 242 -3.51 1.95 -3.42
C SER A 242 -3.80 1.61 -4.88
N SER A 243 -4.51 0.52 -5.11
CA SER A 243 -4.87 0.03 -6.44
C SER A 243 -6.21 -0.71 -6.42
N PHE A 244 -7.04 -0.52 -7.45
CA PHE A 244 -8.26 -1.30 -7.67
C PHE A 244 -8.68 -1.27 -9.14
N SER A 245 -9.52 -2.23 -9.54
CA SER A 245 -10.12 -2.31 -10.86
C SER A 245 -11.62 -2.02 -10.79
N ILE A 246 -12.17 -1.43 -11.85
CA ILE A 246 -13.61 -1.29 -12.06
C ILE A 246 -13.95 -1.85 -13.44
N GLU A 247 -15.03 -2.60 -13.50
CA GLU A 247 -15.71 -2.96 -14.75
C GLU A 247 -17.11 -2.31 -14.74
N PRO A 248 -17.43 -1.45 -15.71
CA PRO A 248 -18.75 -0.87 -15.83
C PRO A 248 -19.74 -1.93 -16.34
N SER A 249 -20.82 -2.13 -15.59
CA SER A 249 -21.98 -2.90 -16.03
C SER A 249 -22.88 -1.98 -16.88
N PHE A 250 -22.80 -2.11 -18.20
CA PHE A 250 -23.73 -1.50 -19.14
C PHE A 250 -24.85 -2.47 -19.52
#